data_AF-A0A9P0P972-F1
#
_entry.id   AF-A0A9P0P972-F1
#
_cell.length_a   1.000
_cell.length_b   1.000
_cell.length_c   1.000
_cell.angle_alpha   90.00
_cell.angle_beta   90.00
_cell.angle_gamma   90.00
#
_symmetry.space_group_name_H-M   'P 1'
#
loop_
_entity.id
_entity.type
_entity.pdbx_description
1 polymer ?
#
loop_
_entity_poly.entity_id
_entity_poly.type
_entity_poly.pdbx_seq_one_letter_code
_entity_poly.pdbx_strand_id
1 'polypeptide(L)'
;HLPRKLSDRGIPDLVIKHNRQVTNLKNYFFAKAASSEIHHAIIRADSKATPLRLADQSFSLSGDQLMPDQQLQQWKIKALHGKYRTLLENDNIDTFASTAYLRSGNLFAETEGFISAIQDRVIATKVYKRIIMRERQDNIRCRVCGEKDEYLDHIIAGCSMLASKSYLDRHNRVGKIIHQSLREKYMGLTEIYVLFIRAACCMRR
;
A
#
# COMPACT_ATOMS: atom_id res chain seq x y z
N HIS A 1 -5.89 7.76 2.81
CA HIS A 1 -5.31 6.45 2.47
C HIS A 1 -6.43 5.51 2.06
N LEU A 2 -6.22 4.74 1.00
CA LEU A 2 -7.22 3.87 0.41
C LEU A 2 -7.29 2.52 1.16
N PRO A 3 -8.44 1.84 1.12
CA PRO A 3 -8.60 0.52 1.72
C PRO A 3 -7.78 -0.56 0.99
N ARG A 4 -7.42 -1.64 1.69
CA ARG A 4 -6.68 -2.79 1.11
C ARG A 4 -7.34 -3.43 -0.10
N LYS A 5 -8.68 -3.35 -0.17
CA LYS A 5 -9.47 -3.84 -1.31
C LYS A 5 -9.19 -3.05 -2.60
N LEU A 6 -8.78 -1.79 -2.47
CA LEU A 6 -8.44 -0.90 -3.59
C LEU A 6 -6.92 -0.81 -3.81
N SER A 7 -6.17 -1.83 -3.38
CA SER A 7 -4.75 -2.00 -3.67
C SER A 7 -3.82 -1.00 -2.96
N ASP A 8 -4.20 -0.55 -1.76
CA ASP A 8 -3.35 0.27 -0.88
C ASP A 8 -3.11 -0.47 0.46
N ARG A 9 -2.20 0.03 1.31
CA ARG A 9 -1.80 -0.58 2.58
C ARG A 9 -2.96 -0.68 3.59
N GLY A 10 -4.05 0.05 3.36
CA GLY A 10 -5.21 0.10 4.25
C GLY A 10 -4.91 0.75 5.60
N ILE A 11 -3.84 1.55 5.66
CA ILE A 11 -3.54 2.38 6.83
C ILE A 11 -4.65 3.42 6.90
N PRO A 12 -5.47 3.45 7.97
CA PRO A 12 -6.52 4.43 8.06
C PRO A 12 -5.90 5.82 8.24
N ASP A 13 -6.47 6.82 7.57
CA ASP A 13 -6.05 8.20 7.71
C ASP A 13 -6.22 8.65 9.17
N LEU A 14 -5.15 9.21 9.76
CA LEU A 14 -5.12 9.61 11.17
C LEU A 14 -6.17 10.68 11.46
N VAL A 15 -6.39 11.62 10.54
CA VAL A 15 -7.42 12.66 10.67
C VAL A 15 -8.80 12.05 10.63
N ILE A 16 -9.04 11.09 9.74
CA ILE A 16 -10.32 10.36 9.68
C ILE A 16 -10.56 9.58 10.98
N LYS A 17 -9.54 8.89 11.51
CA LYS A 17 -9.63 8.16 12.78
C LYS A 17 -9.88 9.09 13.95
N HIS A 18 -9.15 10.20 14.02
CA HIS A 18 -9.34 11.24 15.01
C HIS A 18 -10.77 11.78 14.98
N ASN A 19 -11.24 12.24 13.82
CA ASN A 19 -12.57 12.84 13.68
C ASN A 19 -13.66 11.83 14.02
N ARG A 20 -13.53 10.57 13.57
CA ARG A 20 -14.44 9.49 13.94
C ARG A 20 -14.44 9.23 15.45
N GLN A 21 -13.28 9.26 16.09
CA GLN A 21 -13.18 9.08 17.54
C GLN A 21 -13.88 10.21 18.29
N VAL A 22 -13.66 11.46 17.88
CA VAL A 22 -14.34 12.63 18.45
C VAL A 22 -15.86 12.51 18.28
N THR A 23 -16.34 12.20 17.07
CA THR A 23 -17.78 12.02 16.80
C THR A 23 -18.38 10.90 17.64
N ASN A 24 -17.71 9.74 17.75
CA ASN A 24 -18.17 8.62 18.55
C ASN A 24 -18.28 8.98 20.04
N LEU A 25 -17.30 9.71 20.57
CA LEU A 25 -17.31 10.17 21.95
C LEU A 25 -18.43 11.20 22.18
N LYS A 26 -18.60 12.19 21.28
CA LYS A 26 -19.73 13.13 21.36
C LYS A 26 -21.07 12.37 21.44
N ASN A 27 -21.29 11.44 20.51
CA ASN A 27 -22.51 10.64 20.46
C ASN A 27 -22.73 9.84 21.74
N TYR A 28 -21.67 9.26 22.31
CA TYR A 28 -21.73 8.56 23.59
C TYR A 28 -22.19 9.48 24.74
N PHE A 29 -21.57 10.67 24.87
CA PHE A 29 -21.94 11.62 25.92
C PHE A 29 -23.37 12.10 25.77
N PHE A 30 -23.82 12.45 24.56
CA PHE A 30 -25.20 12.85 24.31
C PHE A 30 -26.20 11.73 24.59
N ALA A 31 -25.91 10.50 24.16
CA ALA A 31 -26.77 9.35 24.45
C ALA A 31 -26.88 9.06 25.95
N LYS A 32 -25.79 9.20 26.70
CA LYS A 32 -25.76 8.99 28.16
C LYS A 32 -26.42 10.13 28.94
N ALA A 33 -26.39 11.35 28.44
CA ALA A 33 -27.04 12.48 29.08
C ALA A 33 -28.56 12.34 29.17
N ALA A 34 -29.17 11.49 28.33
CA ALA A 34 -30.59 11.16 28.44
C ALA A 34 -30.95 10.42 29.75
N SER A 35 -29.99 9.74 30.39
CA SER A 35 -30.22 8.94 31.60
C SER A 35 -29.29 9.27 32.77
N SER A 36 -28.33 10.19 32.60
CA SER A 36 -27.33 10.53 33.61
C SER A 36 -27.12 12.04 33.72
N GLU A 37 -27.45 12.60 34.88
CA GLU A 37 -27.27 14.03 35.17
C GLU A 37 -25.81 14.48 35.12
N ILE A 38 -24.87 13.59 35.51
CA ILE A 38 -23.43 13.86 35.45
C ILE A 38 -23.00 14.13 34.00
N HIS A 39 -23.45 13.29 33.05
CA HIS A 39 -23.13 13.48 31.63
C HIS A 39 -23.75 14.77 31.08
N HIS A 40 -24.96 15.13 31.54
CA HIS A 40 -25.62 16.39 31.18
C HIS A 40 -24.88 17.62 31.73
N ALA A 41 -24.32 17.55 32.94
CA ALA A 41 -23.47 18.60 33.51
C ALA A 41 -22.16 18.77 32.73
N ILE A 42 -21.50 17.64 32.38
CA ILE A 42 -20.27 17.64 31.58
C ILE A 42 -20.48 18.30 30.21
N ILE A 43 -21.59 17.99 29.52
CA ILE A 43 -21.91 18.59 28.22
C ILE A 43 -22.00 20.11 28.31
N ARG A 44 -22.68 20.64 29.33
CA ARG A 44 -22.84 22.09 29.53
C ARG A 44 -21.52 22.79 29.89
N ALA A 45 -20.65 22.11 30.62
CA ALA A 45 -19.38 22.67 31.06
C ALA A 45 -18.32 22.74 29.92
N ASP A 46 -18.36 21.82 28.96
CA ASP A 46 -17.36 21.76 27.87
C ASP A 46 -17.71 22.70 26.70
N SER A 47 -17.47 24.00 26.91
CA SER A 47 -17.70 25.06 25.91
C SER A 47 -16.55 25.25 24.91
N LYS A 48 -15.37 24.68 25.19
CA LYS A 48 -14.14 24.62 24.35
C LYS A 48 -12.94 23.99 25.08
N ALA A 49 -13.13 23.43 26.28
CA ALA A 49 -12.03 22.92 27.11
C ALA A 49 -11.42 21.65 26.51
N THR A 50 -12.21 20.88 25.76
CA THR A 50 -11.76 19.66 25.08
C THR A 50 -11.99 19.72 23.57
N PRO A 51 -11.31 18.86 22.79
CA PRO A 51 -11.57 18.71 21.35
C PRO A 51 -13.02 18.29 21.01
N LEU A 52 -13.81 17.81 21.98
CA LEU A 52 -15.20 17.38 21.78
C LEU A 52 -16.15 18.57 21.60
N ARG A 53 -15.89 19.68 22.31
CA ARG A 53 -16.74 20.89 22.33
C ARG A 53 -18.21 20.52 22.50
N LEU A 54 -18.52 19.82 23.59
CA LEU A 54 -19.84 19.20 23.79
C LEU A 54 -20.98 20.23 23.87
N ALA A 55 -20.72 21.45 24.37
CA ALA A 55 -21.76 22.48 24.44
C ALA A 55 -22.14 23.03 23.05
N ASP A 56 -21.26 22.88 22.05
CA ASP A 56 -21.52 23.32 20.68
C ASP A 56 -22.16 22.20 19.86
N GLN A 57 -23.48 22.28 19.70
CA GLN A 57 -24.27 21.34 18.91
C GLN A 57 -24.06 21.51 17.40
N SER A 58 -23.56 22.65 16.95
CA SER A 58 -23.29 22.93 15.53
C SER A 58 -21.93 22.40 15.07
N PHE A 59 -21.03 22.09 16.01
CA PHE A 59 -19.69 21.64 15.71
C PHE A 59 -19.67 20.22 15.14
N SER A 60 -19.33 20.13 13.85
CA SER A 60 -19.11 18.90 13.09
C SER A 60 -17.70 18.90 12.48
N LEU A 61 -16.98 17.79 12.67
CA LEU A 61 -15.65 17.57 12.10
C LEU A 61 -15.68 16.89 10.72
N SER A 62 -16.87 16.70 10.15
CA SER A 62 -17.09 15.91 8.93
C SER A 62 -16.75 16.65 7.63
N GLY A 63 -16.40 17.94 7.68
CA GLY A 63 -16.29 18.82 6.50
C GLY A 63 -15.16 18.48 5.51
N ASP A 64 -14.06 17.86 5.96
CA ASP A 64 -12.84 17.71 5.13
C ASP A 64 -12.57 16.29 4.63
N GLN A 65 -13.55 15.39 4.72
CA GLN A 65 -13.35 14.00 4.29
C GLN A 65 -13.52 13.85 2.78
N LEU A 66 -12.40 13.82 2.05
CA LEU A 66 -12.39 13.37 0.66
C LEU A 66 -12.90 11.94 0.56
N MET A 67 -13.85 11.71 -0.34
CA MET A 67 -14.37 10.37 -0.63
C MET A 67 -13.24 9.46 -1.13
N PRO A 68 -13.31 8.14 -0.89
CA PRO A 68 -12.28 7.19 -1.33
C PRO A 68 -11.91 7.35 -2.81
N ASP A 69 -12.89 7.62 -3.67
CA ASP A 69 -12.66 7.83 -5.10
C ASP A 69 -11.91 9.12 -5.40
N GLN A 70 -12.19 10.21 -4.68
CA GLN A 70 -11.46 11.47 -4.82
C GLN A 70 -10.00 11.31 -4.36
N GLN A 71 -9.78 10.60 -3.24
CA GLN A 71 -8.43 10.27 -2.77
C GLN A 71 -7.66 9.43 -3.80
N LEU A 72 -8.35 8.48 -4.44
CA LEU A 72 -7.77 7.66 -5.48
C LEU A 72 -7.36 8.49 -6.69
N GLN A 73 -8.21 9.40 -7.16
CA GLN A 73 -7.87 10.27 -8.29
C GLN A 73 -6.68 11.18 -7.98
N GLN A 74 -6.63 11.76 -6.78
CA GLN A 74 -5.48 12.56 -6.35
C GLN A 74 -4.19 11.75 -6.34
N TRP A 75 -4.25 10.48 -5.93
CA TRP A 75 -3.10 9.58 -5.98
C TRP A 75 -2.66 9.25 -7.41
N LYS A 76 -3.61 8.98 -8.31
CA LYS A 76 -3.32 8.69 -9.73
C LYS A 76 -2.62 9.84 -10.45
N ILE A 77 -2.97 11.08 -10.13
CA ILE A 77 -2.39 12.27 -10.76
C ILE A 77 -0.91 12.48 -10.36
N LYS A 78 -0.46 11.88 -9.24
CA LYS A 78 0.94 12.01 -8.82
C LYS A 78 1.87 11.31 -9.80
N ALA A 79 2.81 12.06 -10.37
CA ALA A 79 3.70 11.59 -11.43
C ALA A 79 4.53 10.35 -11.07
N LEU A 80 4.85 10.12 -9.79
CA LEU A 80 5.61 8.95 -9.34
C LEU A 80 4.70 7.84 -8.81
N HIS A 81 3.90 8.16 -7.79
CA HIS A 81 3.04 7.20 -7.09
C HIS A 81 1.88 6.68 -7.93
N GLY A 82 1.35 7.52 -8.83
CA GLY A 82 0.24 7.14 -9.72
C GLY A 82 0.63 6.08 -10.75
N LYS A 83 1.91 5.96 -11.09
CA LYS A 83 2.38 5.06 -12.16
C LYS A 83 2.07 3.59 -11.89
N TYR A 84 2.23 3.12 -10.64
CA TYR A 84 1.89 1.72 -10.32
C TYR A 84 0.39 1.47 -10.49
N ARG A 85 -0.43 2.47 -10.11
CA ARG A 85 -1.87 2.37 -10.27
C ARG A 85 -2.28 2.36 -11.75
N THR A 86 -1.69 3.23 -12.57
CA THR A 86 -1.91 3.21 -14.02
C THR A 86 -1.51 1.87 -14.63
N LEU A 87 -0.41 1.26 -14.16
CA LEU A 87 0.02 -0.06 -14.61
C LEU A 87 -1.01 -1.16 -14.28
N LEU A 88 -1.58 -1.14 -13.07
CA LEU A 88 -2.61 -2.12 -12.68
C LEU A 88 -3.88 -2.03 -13.54
N GLU A 89 -4.19 -0.86 -14.09
CA GLU A 89 -5.40 -0.61 -14.88
C GLU A 89 -5.26 -1.00 -16.36
N ASN A 90 -4.11 -1.54 -16.76
CA ASN A 90 -3.93 -2.07 -18.11
C ASN A 90 -4.77 -3.34 -18.32
N ASP A 91 -5.37 -3.48 -19.51
CA ASP A 91 -6.27 -4.60 -19.86
C ASP A 91 -5.66 -6.00 -19.65
N ASN A 92 -4.34 -6.11 -19.76
CA ASN A 92 -3.61 -7.37 -19.65
C ASN A 92 -3.18 -7.72 -18.21
N ILE A 93 -3.57 -6.91 -17.22
CA ILE A 93 -3.14 -7.09 -15.82
C ILE A 93 -4.35 -7.40 -14.94
N ASP A 94 -4.33 -8.59 -14.35
CA ASP A 94 -5.26 -8.93 -13.28
C ASP A 94 -4.89 -8.15 -12.01
N THR A 95 -5.61 -7.05 -11.76
CA THR A 95 -5.45 -6.23 -10.57
C THR A 95 -5.69 -7.02 -9.29
N PHE A 96 -6.67 -7.93 -9.29
CA PHE A 96 -7.02 -8.71 -8.12
C PHE A 96 -5.88 -9.65 -7.75
N ALA A 97 -5.38 -10.44 -8.70
CA ALA A 97 -4.24 -11.33 -8.49
C ALA A 97 -2.98 -10.55 -8.11
N SER A 98 -2.69 -9.44 -8.80
CA SER A 98 -1.51 -8.60 -8.57
C SER A 98 -1.45 -8.01 -7.16
N THR A 99 -2.59 -7.84 -6.50
CA THR A 99 -2.71 -7.22 -5.18
C THR A 99 -3.16 -8.19 -4.09
N ALA A 100 -3.21 -9.48 -4.40
CA ALA A 100 -3.63 -10.52 -3.48
C ALA A 100 -2.77 -10.58 -2.21
N TYR A 101 -1.47 -10.24 -2.32
CA TYR A 101 -0.54 -10.24 -1.20
C TYR A 101 -0.92 -9.23 -0.09
N LEU A 102 -1.67 -8.16 -0.39
CA LEU A 102 -2.18 -7.23 0.62
C LEU A 102 -3.30 -7.84 1.48
N ARG A 103 -3.96 -8.88 0.97
CA ARG A 103 -5.13 -9.53 1.57
C ARG A 103 -4.81 -10.87 2.22
N SER A 104 -3.77 -11.57 1.75
CA SER A 104 -3.47 -12.94 2.16
C SER A 104 -2.85 -13.10 3.56
N GLY A 105 -2.50 -12.00 4.24
CA GLY A 105 -2.05 -12.01 5.66
C GLY A 105 -0.72 -12.72 5.95
N ASN A 106 -0.05 -13.26 4.92
CA ASN A 106 1.11 -14.14 5.07
C ASN A 106 2.47 -13.42 5.06
N LEU A 107 2.48 -12.09 4.98
CA LEU A 107 3.70 -11.28 4.95
C LEU A 107 3.89 -10.55 6.26
N PHE A 108 5.16 -10.43 6.68
CA PHE A 108 5.52 -9.51 7.75
C PHE A 108 5.25 -8.06 7.32
N ALA A 109 4.91 -7.21 8.29
CA ALA A 109 4.57 -5.81 8.03
C ALA A 109 5.74 -5.05 7.36
N GLU A 110 6.97 -5.38 7.73
CA GLU A 110 8.21 -4.85 7.14
C GLU A 110 8.31 -5.22 5.65
N THR A 111 8.08 -6.49 5.32
CA THR A 111 8.11 -6.99 3.94
C THR A 111 7.02 -6.34 3.09
N GLU A 112 5.79 -6.23 3.62
CA GLU A 112 4.69 -5.52 2.96
C GLU A 112 5.05 -4.05 2.71
N GLY A 113 5.69 -3.40 3.68
CA GLY A 113 6.19 -2.04 3.59
C GLY A 113 7.23 -1.85 2.49
N PHE A 114 8.18 -2.78 2.36
CA PHE A 114 9.18 -2.75 1.29
C PHE A 114 8.57 -2.96 -0.10
N ILE A 115 7.67 -3.93 -0.25
CA ILE A 115 6.97 -4.16 -1.53
C ILE A 115 6.23 -2.90 -1.95
N SER A 116 5.52 -2.28 -1.01
CA SER A 116 4.76 -1.07 -1.26
C SER A 116 5.68 0.10 -1.63
N ALA A 117 6.80 0.29 -0.93
CA ALA A 117 7.78 1.33 -1.26
C ALA A 117 8.38 1.15 -2.67
N ILE A 118 8.64 -0.10 -3.08
CA ILE A 118 9.12 -0.43 -4.43
C ILE A 118 8.05 -0.06 -5.47
N GLN A 119 6.79 -0.44 -5.25
CA GLN A 119 5.68 -0.11 -6.15
C GLN A 119 5.45 1.40 -6.27
N ASP A 120 5.52 2.11 -5.15
CA ASP A 120 5.42 3.58 -5.10
C ASP A 120 6.67 4.27 -5.67
N ARG A 121 7.69 3.50 -6.08
CA ARG A 121 9.02 3.96 -6.51
C ARG A 121 9.75 4.85 -5.50
N VAL A 122 9.47 4.67 -4.21
CA VAL A 122 10.08 5.38 -3.07
C VAL A 122 11.28 4.56 -2.58
N ILE A 123 12.24 4.35 -3.47
CA ILE A 123 13.50 3.65 -3.16
C ILE A 123 14.65 4.58 -3.48
N ALA A 124 15.68 4.56 -2.65
CA ALA A 124 16.83 5.44 -2.71
C ALA A 124 17.78 5.13 -3.89
N THR A 125 17.26 5.21 -5.12
CA THR A 125 18.06 5.22 -6.35
C THR A 125 18.71 6.59 -6.55
N LYS A 126 19.81 6.66 -7.29
CA LYS A 126 20.51 7.93 -7.53
C LYS A 126 19.62 8.97 -8.23
N VAL A 127 18.77 8.53 -9.16
CA VAL A 127 17.81 9.43 -9.81
C VAL A 127 16.75 9.91 -8.82
N TYR A 128 16.22 9.03 -7.98
CA TYR A 128 15.26 9.41 -6.94
C TYR A 128 15.86 10.44 -5.98
N LYS A 129 17.11 10.22 -5.53
CA LYS A 129 17.85 11.17 -4.68
C LYS A 129 18.03 12.55 -5.34
N ARG A 130 18.42 12.57 -6.62
CA ARG A 130 18.63 13.83 -7.36
C ARG A 130 17.32 14.59 -7.60
N ILE A 131 16.30 13.92 -8.12
CA ILE A 131 15.09 14.59 -8.63
C ILE A 131 14.08 14.82 -7.50
N ILE A 132 13.85 13.81 -6.66
CA ILE A 132 12.80 13.84 -5.64
C ILE A 132 13.33 14.41 -4.33
N MET A 133 14.45 13.89 -3.82
CA MET A 133 15.04 14.38 -2.57
C MET A 133 15.83 15.68 -2.74
N ARG A 134 16.05 16.13 -4.00
CA ARG A 134 16.84 17.32 -4.35
C ARG A 134 18.25 17.29 -3.74
N GLU A 135 18.79 16.09 -3.50
CA GLU A 135 20.15 15.91 -3.02
C GLU A 135 21.14 16.25 -4.15
N ARG A 136 22.28 16.83 -3.78
CA ARG A 136 23.39 16.99 -4.72
C ARG A 136 23.90 15.62 -5.12
N GLN A 137 23.60 15.22 -6.35
CA GLN A 137 24.07 13.98 -6.93
C GLN A 137 24.73 14.27 -8.28
N ASP A 138 26.06 14.30 -8.26
CA ASP A 138 26.86 14.69 -9.43
C ASP A 138 26.77 13.61 -10.53
N ASN A 139 26.59 12.34 -10.16
CA ASN A 139 26.47 11.23 -11.09
C ASN A 139 25.21 10.39 -10.82
N ILE A 140 24.28 10.38 -11.79
CA ILE A 140 23.05 9.58 -11.74
C ILE A 140 23.14 8.22 -12.44
N ARG A 141 24.28 7.89 -13.03
CA ARG A 141 24.52 6.59 -13.67
C ARG A 141 24.38 5.47 -12.66
N CYS A 142 23.84 4.35 -13.13
CA CYS A 142 23.65 3.12 -12.39
C CYS A 142 24.92 2.74 -11.64
N ARG A 143 24.81 2.55 -10.31
CA ARG A 143 25.92 2.12 -9.47
C ARG A 143 26.48 0.74 -9.82
N VAL A 144 25.73 -0.06 -10.59
CA VAL A 144 26.11 -1.42 -10.96
C VAL A 144 26.74 -1.48 -12.34
N CYS A 145 26.08 -0.94 -13.38
CA CYS A 145 26.61 -1.01 -14.75
C CYS A 145 27.28 0.27 -15.26
N GLY A 146 27.03 1.44 -14.65
CA GLY A 146 27.60 2.73 -15.08
C GLY A 146 27.05 3.32 -16.39
N GLU A 147 26.23 2.59 -17.15
CA GLU A 147 25.81 3.00 -18.51
C GLU A 147 24.57 3.90 -18.54
N LYS A 148 23.47 3.42 -17.93
CA LYS A 148 22.16 4.10 -17.93
C LYS A 148 21.90 4.78 -16.60
N ASP A 149 20.95 5.70 -16.59
CA ASP A 149 20.53 6.39 -15.37
C ASP A 149 19.85 5.42 -14.40
N GLU A 150 20.12 5.60 -13.10
CA GLU A 150 19.68 4.70 -12.05
C GLU A 150 18.21 4.92 -11.66
N TYR A 151 17.30 4.55 -12.55
CA TYR A 151 15.88 4.38 -12.24
C TYR A 151 15.62 3.02 -11.60
N LEU A 152 14.53 2.91 -10.84
CA LEU A 152 14.12 1.63 -10.26
C LEU A 152 13.87 0.56 -11.34
N ASP A 153 13.21 0.93 -12.43
CA ASP A 153 12.91 0.02 -13.54
C ASP A 153 14.20 -0.51 -14.20
N HIS A 154 15.24 0.33 -14.28
CA HIS A 154 16.56 -0.09 -14.74
C HIS A 154 17.19 -1.10 -13.79
N ILE A 155 17.19 -0.87 -12.48
CA ILE A 155 17.75 -1.83 -11.51
C ILE A 155 17.01 -3.18 -11.58
N ILE A 156 15.68 -3.17 -11.65
CA ILE A 156 14.86 -4.38 -11.57
C ILE A 156 14.99 -5.24 -12.85
N ALA A 157 14.98 -4.62 -14.03
CA ALA A 157 14.87 -5.33 -15.30
C ALA A 157 15.81 -4.82 -16.41
N GLY A 158 16.28 -3.56 -16.35
CA GLY A 158 17.02 -2.94 -17.45
C GLY A 158 18.56 -2.97 -17.34
N CYS A 159 19.12 -3.37 -16.21
CA CYS A 159 20.56 -3.36 -15.96
C CYS A 159 21.20 -4.63 -16.52
N SER A 160 22.06 -4.51 -17.53
CA SER A 160 22.75 -5.64 -18.19
C SER A 160 23.41 -6.61 -17.21
N MET A 161 24.04 -6.07 -16.16
CA MET A 161 24.72 -6.84 -15.12
C MET A 161 23.78 -7.61 -14.19
N LEU A 162 22.55 -7.12 -13.97
CA LEU A 162 21.56 -7.77 -13.09
C LEU A 162 20.53 -8.59 -13.89
N ALA A 163 20.23 -8.16 -15.12
CA ALA A 163 19.20 -8.72 -15.95
C ALA A 163 19.55 -10.15 -16.40
N SER A 164 20.81 -10.35 -16.78
CA SER A 164 21.34 -11.65 -17.22
C SER A 164 21.28 -12.74 -16.14
N LYS A 165 21.34 -12.37 -14.86
CA LYS A 165 21.32 -13.32 -13.74
C LYS A 165 20.01 -13.26 -12.95
N SER A 166 19.83 -12.21 -12.15
CA SER A 166 18.75 -12.12 -11.17
C SER A 166 17.37 -11.95 -11.82
N TYR A 167 17.27 -11.17 -12.90
CA TYR A 167 16.00 -11.07 -13.62
C TYR A 167 15.67 -12.37 -14.36
N LEU A 168 16.65 -12.96 -15.08
CA LEU A 168 16.47 -14.23 -15.77
C LEU A 168 16.06 -15.37 -14.83
N ASP A 169 16.66 -15.47 -13.63
CA ASP A 169 16.25 -16.46 -12.64
C ASP A 169 14.78 -16.26 -12.21
N ARG A 170 14.36 -15.02 -11.89
CA ARG A 170 12.96 -14.74 -11.55
C ARG A 170 12.02 -15.06 -12.72
N HIS A 171 12.39 -14.67 -13.93
CA HIS A 171 11.64 -14.95 -15.15
C HIS A 171 11.46 -16.47 -15.34
N ASN A 172 12.54 -17.24 -15.24
CA ASN A 172 12.50 -18.68 -15.39
C ASN A 172 11.68 -19.37 -14.30
N ARG A 173 11.69 -18.86 -13.06
CA ARG A 173 10.82 -19.37 -11.99
C ARG A 173 9.34 -19.16 -12.32
N VAL A 174 8.96 -17.99 -12.82
CA VAL A 174 7.58 -17.72 -13.27
C VAL A 174 7.22 -18.63 -14.44
N GLY A 175 8.11 -18.77 -15.43
CA GLY A 175 7.92 -19.68 -16.55
C GLY A 175 7.70 -21.13 -16.13
N LYS A 176 8.43 -21.61 -15.10
CA LYS A 176 8.23 -22.96 -14.53
C LYS A 176 6.83 -23.15 -13.93
N ILE A 177 6.32 -22.16 -13.20
CA ILE A 177 4.97 -22.21 -12.61
C ILE A 177 3.92 -22.29 -13.73
N ILE A 178 4.02 -21.43 -14.74
CA ILE A 178 3.09 -21.41 -15.88
C ILE A 178 3.17 -22.74 -16.64
N HIS A 179 4.38 -23.21 -16.94
CA HIS A 179 4.59 -24.49 -17.60
C HIS A 179 3.97 -25.65 -16.80
N GLN A 180 4.11 -25.67 -15.48
CA GLN A 180 3.48 -26.67 -14.63
C GLN A 180 1.95 -26.60 -14.70
N SER A 181 1.36 -25.42 -14.57
CA SER A 181 -0.10 -25.24 -14.67
C SER A 181 -0.65 -25.67 -16.05
N LEU A 182 0.10 -25.45 -17.13
CA LEU A 182 -0.27 -25.91 -18.46
C LEU A 182 -0.17 -27.43 -18.60
N ARG A 183 0.88 -28.06 -18.05
CA ARG A 183 1.01 -29.52 -18.04
C ARG A 183 -0.13 -30.19 -17.28
N GLU A 184 -0.48 -29.67 -16.11
CA GLU A 184 -1.60 -30.18 -15.32
C GLU A 184 -2.92 -30.06 -16.08
N LYS A 185 -3.18 -28.90 -16.70
CA LYS A 185 -4.45 -28.61 -17.39
C LYS A 185 -4.64 -29.38 -18.70
N TYR A 186 -3.59 -29.53 -19.50
CA TYR A 186 -3.70 -30.05 -20.86
C TYR A 186 -3.09 -31.45 -21.06
N MET A 187 -2.20 -31.88 -20.17
CA MET A 187 -1.49 -33.17 -20.29
C MET A 187 -1.83 -34.15 -19.17
N GLY A 188 -2.56 -33.73 -18.13
CA GLY A 188 -2.93 -34.59 -17.00
C GLY A 188 -1.75 -35.04 -16.13
N LEU A 189 -0.59 -34.39 -16.27
CA LEU A 189 0.64 -34.75 -15.56
C LEU A 189 0.72 -33.96 -14.23
N THR A 190 0.29 -34.59 -13.14
CA THR A 190 0.21 -33.97 -11.79
C THR A 190 1.47 -34.16 -10.94
N GLU A 191 2.41 -35.01 -11.35
CA GLU A 191 3.62 -35.28 -10.57
C GLU A 191 4.89 -34.95 -11.35
N ILE A 192 5.65 -33.98 -10.82
CA ILE A 192 7.10 -34.03 -10.58
C ILE A 192 7.49 -32.69 -9.93
N TYR A 193 7.94 -32.75 -8.66
CA TYR A 193 8.36 -31.68 -7.73
C TYR A 193 7.30 -30.87 -6.97
N VAL A 194 6.37 -31.53 -6.27
CA VAL A 194 5.70 -30.95 -5.10
C VAL A 194 6.64 -30.97 -3.90
N LEU A 195 7.69 -30.15 -3.91
CA LEU A 195 8.56 -29.96 -2.73
C LEU A 195 8.80 -28.50 -2.34
N PHE A 196 8.46 -27.53 -3.20
CA PHE A 196 8.75 -26.12 -2.90
C PHE A 196 7.55 -25.24 -2.50
N ILE A 197 6.33 -25.56 -2.90
CA ILE A 197 5.18 -24.66 -2.62
C ILE A 197 4.48 -25.01 -1.31
N ARG A 198 4.40 -26.29 -0.91
CA ARG A 198 3.77 -26.67 0.37
C ARG A 198 4.67 -26.48 1.60
N ALA A 199 5.99 -26.42 1.43
CA ALA A 199 6.92 -26.21 2.55
C ALA A 199 7.01 -24.74 3.01
N ALA A 200 6.73 -23.76 2.14
CA ALA A 200 6.81 -22.34 2.50
C ALA A 200 5.70 -21.89 3.47
N CYS A 201 4.59 -22.63 3.57
CA CYS A 201 3.51 -22.32 4.51
C CYS A 201 3.62 -23.10 5.84
N CYS A 202 4.56 -24.03 5.98
CA CYS A 202 4.66 -24.93 7.15
C CYS A 202 6.02 -24.89 7.88
N MET A 203 6.94 -23.99 7.51
CA MET A 203 8.20 -23.76 8.24
C MET A 203 8.26 -22.35 8.86
N ARG A 204 7.28 -22.05 9.71
CA ARG A 204 7.47 -21.14 10.86
C ARG A 204 6.99 -21.87 12.11
N ARG A 205 7.91 -22.58 12.76
CA ARG A 205 8.01 -22.58 14.21
C ARG A 205 9.12 -21.62 14.56
#